data_AF-A0A7Y4RFU1-F1
#
_entry.id   AF-A0A7Y4RFU1-F1
#
_cell.length_a   1.000
_cell.length_b   1.000
_cell.length_c   1.000
_cell.angle_alpha   90.00
_cell.angle_beta   90.00
_cell.angle_gamma   90.00
#
_symmetry.space_group_name_H-M   'P 1'
#
loop_
_entity.id
_entity.type
_entity.pdbx_description
1 polymer ?
#
loop_
_entity_poly.entity_id
_entity_poly.type
_entity_poly.pdbx_seq_one_letter_code
_entity_poly.pdbx_strand_id
1 'polypeptide(L)'
;MSEIAVQPKRSTGLLIWMIVSQLLAVASLFIWLVMAGLSVMAFDAGETPAAWAFVITIWSYPIFPLGLSIGAWVAYARRKNKLAAILSGLSFAPPILFALLLGITSLMP
;
A
#
# COMPACT_ATOMS: atom_id res chain seq x y z
N MET A 1 48.46 -1.22 6.47
CA MET A 1 47.37 -0.81 7.37
C MET A 1 46.07 -1.17 6.68
N SER A 2 45.41 -2.26 7.09
CA SER A 2 44.18 -2.73 6.47
C SER A 2 43.03 -1.88 7.00
N GLU A 3 42.39 -1.12 6.10
CA GLU A 3 41.20 -0.35 6.41
C GLU A 3 40.04 -1.34 6.59
N ILE A 4 39.58 -1.52 7.83
CA ILE A 4 38.43 -2.37 8.14
C ILE A 4 37.20 -1.61 7.63
N ALA A 5 36.73 -1.97 6.43
CA ALA A 5 35.47 -1.47 5.91
C ALA A 5 34.34 -1.90 6.88
N VAL A 6 33.89 -0.96 7.71
CA VAL A 6 32.74 -1.17 8.60
C VAL A 6 31.52 -1.38 7.72
N GLN A 7 31.15 -2.65 7.54
CA GLN A 7 29.94 -3.03 6.82
C GLN A 7 28.75 -2.31 7.49
N PRO A 8 27.93 -1.55 6.74
CA PRO A 8 26.79 -0.85 7.33
C PRO A 8 25.83 -1.88 7.94
N LYS A 9 25.70 -1.83 9.28
CA LYS A 9 24.81 -2.68 10.05
C LYS A 9 23.40 -2.52 9.49
N ARG A 10 22.82 -3.62 8.95
CA ARG A 10 21.41 -3.65 8.56
C ARG A 10 20.59 -3.27 9.79
N SER A 11 19.77 -2.22 9.68
CA SER A 11 18.95 -1.78 10.80
C SER A 11 17.79 -2.76 11.00
N THR A 12 17.86 -3.56 12.07
CA THR A 12 16.78 -4.47 12.46
C THR A 12 15.44 -3.74 12.56
N GLY A 13 15.44 -2.49 13.03
CA GLY A 13 14.25 -1.65 13.07
C GLY A 13 13.63 -1.37 11.69
N LEU A 14 14.43 -1.21 10.63
CA LEU A 14 13.90 -1.03 9.28
C LEU A 14 13.26 -2.32 8.74
N LEU A 15 13.87 -3.47 9.02
CA LEU A 15 13.28 -4.76 8.66
C LEU A 15 11.92 -4.95 9.35
N ILE A 16 11.85 -4.69 10.66
CA ILE A 16 10.59 -4.77 11.42
C ILE A 16 9.56 -3.81 10.82
N TRP A 17 9.94 -2.55 10.56
CA TRP A 17 9.07 -1.58 9.90
C TRP A 17 8.52 -2.10 8.57
N MET A 18 9.39 -2.65 7.72
CA MET A 18 8.99 -3.19 6.42
C MET A 18 8.04 -4.37 6.53
N ILE A 19 8.25 -5.26 7.49
CA ILE A 19 7.35 -6.40 7.71
C ILE A 19 5.99 -5.90 8.22
N VAL A 20 5.98 -5.05 9.24
CA VAL A 20 4.73 -4.53 9.83
C VAL A 20 3.91 -3.75 8.80
N SER A 21 4.55 -2.84 8.06
CA SER A 21 3.87 -2.08 7.00
C SER A 21 3.28 -2.98 5.90
N GLN A 22 3.93 -4.12 5.61
CA GLN A 22 3.44 -5.06 4.62
C GLN A 22 2.24 -5.85 5.12
N LEU A 23 2.25 -6.23 6.41
CA LEU A 23 1.08 -6.83 7.04
C LEU A 23 -0.10 -5.86 7.06
N LEU A 24 0.13 -4.57 7.35
CA LEU A 24 -0.91 -3.54 7.28
C LEU A 24 -1.44 -3.35 5.85
N ALA A 25 -0.56 -3.34 4.85
CA ALA A 25 -0.95 -3.27 3.45
C ALA A 25 -1.83 -4.47 3.05
N VAL A 26 -1.44 -5.70 3.43
CA VAL A 26 -2.25 -6.90 3.19
C VAL A 26 -3.59 -6.85 3.92
N ALA A 27 -3.61 -6.43 5.19
CA ALA A 27 -4.85 -6.27 5.95
C ALA A 27 -5.80 -5.26 5.26
N SER A 28 -5.26 -4.19 4.68
CA SER A 28 -6.04 -3.22 3.93
C SER A 28 -6.63 -3.80 2.64
N LEU A 29 -5.92 -4.72 1.97
CA LEU A 29 -6.45 -5.43 0.81
C LEU A 29 -7.62 -6.35 1.19
N PHE A 30 -7.59 -6.92 2.39
CA PHE A 30 -8.68 -7.73 2.91
C PHE A 30 -9.97 -6.92 3.06
N ILE A 31 -9.87 -5.69 3.59
CA ILE A 31 -11.00 -4.75 3.66
C ILE A 31 -11.43 -4.33 2.24
N TRP A 32 -10.46 -4.07 1.36
CA TRP A 32 -10.72 -3.66 -0.02
C TRP A 32 -11.48 -4.72 -0.85
N LEU A 33 -11.31 -6.01 -0.55
CA LEU A 33 -12.05 -7.08 -1.22
C LEU A 33 -13.57 -6.90 -1.12
N VAL A 34 -14.07 -6.30 -0.03
CA VAL A 34 -15.50 -5.96 0.09
C VAL A 34 -15.91 -4.95 -0.98
N MET A 35 -15.11 -3.88 -1.16
CA MET A 35 -15.36 -2.87 -2.20
C MET A 35 -15.25 -3.47 -3.61
N ALA A 36 -14.28 -4.35 -3.84
CA ALA A 36 -14.16 -5.07 -5.09
C ALA A 36 -15.41 -5.92 -5.40
N GLY A 37 -15.94 -6.64 -4.40
CA GLY A 37 -17.18 -7.40 -4.53
C GLY A 37 -18.39 -6.51 -4.82
N LEU A 38 -18.55 -5.43 -4.05
CA LEU A 38 -19.64 -4.47 -4.26
C LEU A 38 -19.55 -3.77 -5.62
N SER A 39 -18.35 -3.56 -6.17
CA SER A 39 -18.18 -2.87 -7.45
C SER A 39 -18.83 -3.61 -8.62
N VAL A 40 -18.89 -4.94 -8.59
CA VAL A 40 -19.49 -5.75 -9.66
C VAL A 40 -21.01 -5.53 -9.74
N MET A 41 -21.66 -5.14 -8.64
CA MET A 41 -23.09 -4.79 -8.63
C MET A 41 -23.41 -3.55 -9.48
N ALA A 42 -22.41 -2.76 -9.88
CA ALA A 42 -22.60 -1.68 -10.85
C ALA A 42 -23.11 -2.18 -12.22
N PHE A 43 -22.92 -3.46 -12.52
CA PHE A 43 -23.45 -4.08 -13.74
C PHE A 43 -24.93 -4.46 -13.64
N ASP A 44 -25.56 -4.41 -12.46
CA ASP A 44 -26.99 -4.70 -12.29
C ASP A 44 -27.87 -3.68 -13.06
N ALA A 45 -27.36 -2.46 -13.25
CA ALA A 45 -27.99 -1.42 -14.07
C ALA A 45 -27.64 -1.50 -15.57
N GLY A 46 -26.86 -2.51 -15.98
CA GLY A 46 -26.42 -2.76 -17.35
C GLY A 46 -24.92 -2.55 -17.58
N GLU A 47 -24.40 -3.23 -18.61
CA GLU A 47 -23.00 -3.11 -19.04
C GLU A 47 -22.78 -1.81 -19.81
N THR A 48 -22.38 -0.77 -19.08
CA THR A 48 -22.05 0.54 -19.65
C THR A 48 -20.55 0.82 -19.53
N PRO A 49 -19.98 1.70 -20.36
CA PRO A 49 -18.59 2.14 -20.18
C PRO A 49 -18.32 2.71 -18.79
N ALA A 50 -19.31 3.34 -18.15
CA ALA A 50 -19.20 3.88 -16.80
C ALA A 50 -19.08 2.76 -15.75
N ALA A 51 -19.90 1.71 -15.84
CA ALA A 51 -19.81 0.55 -14.95
C ALA A 51 -18.44 -0.15 -15.07
N TRP A 52 -17.96 -0.35 -16.30
CA TRP A 52 -16.63 -0.88 -16.56
C TRP A 52 -15.52 -0.01 -15.96
N ALA A 53 -15.56 1.30 -16.20
CA ALA A 53 -14.57 2.23 -15.65
C ALA A 53 -14.55 2.18 -14.11
N PHE A 54 -15.72 2.11 -13.47
CA PHE A 54 -15.83 1.99 -12.02
C PHE A 54 -15.19 0.69 -11.50
N VAL A 55 -15.59 -0.46 -12.06
CA VAL A 55 -15.04 -1.77 -11.66
C VAL A 55 -13.53 -1.82 -11.88
N ILE A 56 -13.04 -1.44 -13.06
CA ILE A 56 -11.60 -1.43 -13.37
C ILE A 56 -10.84 -0.54 -12.38
N THR A 57 -11.39 0.63 -12.03
CA THR A 57 -10.76 1.55 -11.06
C THR A 57 -10.63 0.89 -9.69
N ILE A 58 -11.69 0.26 -9.19
CA ILE A 58 -11.68 -0.43 -7.90
C ILE A 58 -10.71 -1.62 -7.91
N TRP A 59 -10.71 -2.41 -8.98
CA TRP A 59 -9.85 -3.58 -9.12
C TRP A 59 -8.38 -3.24 -9.38
N SER A 60 -8.08 -2.01 -9.80
CA SER A 60 -6.69 -1.55 -9.99
C SER A 60 -5.99 -1.22 -8.68
N TYR A 61 -6.73 -0.94 -7.61
CA TYR A 61 -6.17 -0.53 -6.32
C TYR A 61 -5.05 -1.44 -5.79
N PRO A 62 -5.17 -2.79 -5.78
CA PRO A 62 -4.12 -3.67 -5.27
C PRO A 62 -2.77 -3.55 -5.98
N ILE A 63 -2.74 -3.04 -7.22
CA ILE A 63 -1.51 -2.86 -7.99
C ILE A 63 -0.58 -1.87 -7.29
N PHE A 64 -1.13 -0.80 -6.71
CA PHE A 64 -0.36 0.26 -6.05
C PHE A 64 0.41 -0.22 -4.79
N PRO A 65 -0.23 -0.79 -3.74
CA PRO A 65 0.48 -1.25 -2.56
C PRO A 65 1.45 -2.40 -2.87
N LEU A 66 1.12 -3.28 -3.84
CA LEU A 66 2.02 -4.33 -4.30
C LEU A 66 3.28 -3.74 -4.97
N GLY A 67 3.11 -2.80 -5.89
CA GLY A 67 4.22 -2.12 -6.57
C GLY A 67 5.13 -1.39 -5.58
N LEU A 68 4.55 -0.67 -4.61
CA LEU A 68 5.30 0.00 -3.56
C LEU A 68 6.05 -0.97 -2.64
N SER A 69 5.42 -2.09 -2.27
CA SER A 69 6.05 -3.11 -1.45
C SER A 69 7.27 -3.73 -2.16
N ILE A 70 7.11 -4.11 -3.43
CA ILE A 70 8.22 -4.61 -4.26
C ILE A 70 9.34 -3.56 -4.32
N GLY A 71 8.98 -2.31 -4.60
CA GLY A 71 9.93 -1.19 -4.62
C GLY A 71 10.68 -1.01 -3.31
N ALA A 72 10.00 -1.17 -2.16
CA ALA A 72 10.60 -1.07 -0.83
C ALA A 72 11.66 -2.16 -0.61
N TRP A 73 11.37 -3.42 -0.98
CA TRP A 73 12.31 -4.52 -0.89
C TRP A 73 13.50 -4.36 -1.83
N VAL A 74 13.27 -3.87 -3.05
CA VAL A 74 14.35 -3.55 -4.00
C VAL A 74 15.24 -2.43 -3.46
N ALA A 75 14.66 -1.37 -2.90
CA ALA A 75 15.41 -0.27 -2.28
C ALA A 75 16.23 -0.76 -1.07
N TYR A 76 15.66 -1.64 -0.25
CA TYR A 76 16.34 -2.26 0.88
C TYR A 76 17.52 -3.12 0.43
N ALA A 77 17.34 -3.94 -0.62
CA ALA A 77 18.41 -4.74 -1.21
C ALA A 77 19.55 -3.86 -1.75
N ARG A 78 19.21 -2.70 -2.32
CA ARG A 78 20.17 -1.69 -2.83
C ARG A 78 20.74 -0.77 -1.74
N ARG A 79 20.56 -1.09 -0.45
CA ARG A 79 21.04 -0.30 0.71
C ARG A 79 20.47 1.13 0.80
N LYS A 80 19.40 1.44 0.07
CA LYS A 80 18.72 2.74 0.10
C LYS A 80 17.69 2.78 1.22
N ASN A 81 18.16 2.77 2.47
CA ASN A 81 17.33 2.60 3.67
C ASN A 81 16.19 3.63 3.80
N LYS A 82 16.46 4.92 3.50
CA LYS A 82 15.43 5.97 3.53
C LYS A 82 14.32 5.70 2.52
N LEU A 83 14.69 5.34 1.29
CA LEU A 83 13.74 5.04 0.22
C LEU A 83 12.92 3.78 0.56
N ALA A 84 13.57 2.74 1.10
CA ALA A 84 12.88 1.54 1.57
C ALA A 84 11.83 1.88 2.64
N ALA A 85 12.19 2.70 3.63
CA ALA A 85 11.26 3.13 4.68
C ALA A 85 10.05 3.90 4.13
N ILE A 86 10.29 4.83 3.19
CA ILE A 86 9.24 5.64 2.56
C ILE A 86 8.31 4.77 1.72
N LEU A 87 8.85 3.95 0.81
CA LEU A 87 8.04 3.09 -0.06
C LEU A 87 7.22 2.09 0.75
N SER A 88 7.80 1.54 1.82
CA SER A 88 7.10 0.66 2.75
C SER A 88 6.03 1.40 3.56
N GLY A 89 6.30 2.63 3.99
CA GLY A 89 5.31 3.48 4.65
C GLY A 89 4.11 3.81 3.75
N LEU A 90 4.40 4.08 2.48
CA LEU A 90 3.40 4.50 1.50
C LEU A 90 2.50 3.34 1.04
N SER A 91 2.96 2.08 1.15
CA SER A 91 2.20 0.90 0.73
C SER A 91 0.86 0.75 1.47
N PHE A 92 0.75 1.26 2.70
CA PHE A 92 -0.49 1.24 3.49
C PHE A 92 -1.07 2.63 3.75
N ALA A 93 -0.58 3.67 3.06
CA ALA A 93 -1.06 5.04 3.23
C ALA A 93 -2.47 5.29 2.65
N PRO A 94 -2.86 4.80 1.46
CA PRO A 94 -4.20 5.02 0.92
C PRO A 94 -5.37 4.64 1.85
N PRO A 95 -5.37 3.46 2.51
CA PRO A 95 -6.47 3.09 3.41
C PRO A 95 -6.48 3.94 4.68
N ILE A 96 -5.31 4.37 5.17
CA ILE A 96 -5.23 5.31 6.31
C ILE A 96 -5.78 6.68 5.91
N LEU A 97 -5.38 7.22 4.76
CA LEU A 97 -5.87 8.50 4.27
C LEU A 97 -7.39 8.47 4.05
N PHE A 98 -7.91 7.37 3.52
CA PHE A 98 -9.35 7.18 3.36
C PHE A 98 -10.08 7.12 4.71
N ALA A 99 -9.58 6.34 5.68
CA ALA A 99 -10.16 6.27 7.02
C ALA A 99 -10.12 7.64 7.74
N LEU A 100 -9.03 8.39 7.60
CA LEU A 100 -8.92 9.75 8.14
C LEU A 100 -9.92 10.69 7.48
N LEU A 101 -10.08 10.62 6.15
CA LEU A 101 -11.02 11.47 5.43
C LEU A 101 -12.46 11.19 5.85
N LEU A 102 -12.85 9.91 5.98
CA LEU A 102 -14.17 9.52 6.49
C LEU A 102 -14.40 9.99 7.94
N GLY A 103 -13.37 9.88 8.80
CA GLY A 103 -13.44 10.38 10.17
C GLY A 103 -13.67 11.89 10.22
N ILE A 104 -12.93 12.66 9.40
CA ILE A 104 -13.08 14.11 9.32
C ILE A 104 -14.47 14.51 8.80
N THR A 105 -14.95 13.87 7.72
CA THR A 105 -16.28 14.20 7.17
C THR A 105 -17.41 13.85 8.15
N SER A 106 -17.25 12.80 8.96
CA SER A 106 -18.23 12.44 10.00
C SER A 106 -18.34 13.45 11.15
N LEU A 107 -17.35 14.33 11.31
CA LEU A 107 -17.32 15.38 12.33
C LEU A 107 -17.89 16.71 11.83
N MET A 108 -18.17 16.83 10.53
CA MET A 108 -18.80 18.01 9.93
C MET A 108 -20.32 17.76 9.89
N PRO A 109 -21.13 18.51 10.67
CA PRO A 109 -22.59 18.39 10.68
C PRO A 109 -23.25 18.90 9.40
#